data_AF-A0AAQ4F6U4-F1
#
_entry.id   AF-A0AAQ4F6U4-F1
#
_cell.length_a   1.000
_cell.length_b   1.000
_cell.length_c   1.000
_cell.angle_alpha   90.00
_cell.angle_beta   90.00
_cell.angle_gamma   90.00
#
_symmetry.space_group_name_H-M   'P 1'
#
loop_
_entity.id
_entity.type
_entity.pdbx_description
1 polymer ?
#
loop_
_entity_poly.entity_id
_entity_poly.type
_entity_poly.pdbx_seq_one_letter_code
_entity_poly.pdbx_strand_id
1 'polypeptide(L)'
;LTGEIASHKKEFSKVGGFLIADYIEESINTVLHPPVKKTLQFLVYKLFELADEHRRAMVHATLPKEGTEVFKTLFADSRRLRFRGKV
;
A
#
# COMPACT_ATOMS: atom_id res chain seq x y z
N LEU A 1 -18.92 17.75 -2.22
CA LEU A 1 -18.49 16.57 -3.00
C LEU A 1 -16.97 16.44 -3.16
N THR A 2 -16.28 17.19 -4.02
CA THR A 2 -14.80 17.04 -4.19
C THR A 2 -13.98 17.44 -2.96
N GLY A 3 -14.43 18.45 -2.20
CA GLY A 3 -13.79 18.88 -0.95
C GLY A 3 -13.94 17.89 0.21
N GLU A 4 -15.02 17.10 0.24
CA GLU A 4 -15.27 16.13 1.32
C GLU A 4 -14.39 14.91 1.13
N ILE A 5 -14.30 14.32 -0.05
CA ILE A 5 -13.42 13.15 -0.24
C ILE A 5 -11.95 13.50 0.05
N ALA A 6 -11.52 14.72 -0.28
CA ALA A 6 -10.19 15.21 0.04
C ALA A 6 -9.94 15.31 1.55
N SER A 7 -10.92 15.75 2.35
CA SER A 7 -10.79 15.80 3.82
C SER A 7 -10.72 14.40 4.45
N HIS A 8 -11.41 13.42 3.87
CA HIS A 8 -11.38 12.03 4.34
C HIS A 8 -10.07 11.29 4.02
N LYS A 9 -9.27 11.74 3.04
CA LYS A 9 -7.95 11.13 2.74
C LYS A 9 -7.03 11.09 3.96
N LYS A 10 -7.12 12.09 4.84
CA LYS A 10 -6.33 12.15 6.09
C LYS A 10 -6.76 11.08 7.11
N GLU A 11 -8.02 10.66 7.07
CA GLU A 11 -8.50 9.55 7.90
C GLU A 11 -8.08 8.21 7.31
N PHE A 12 -8.22 8.01 5.99
CA PHE A 12 -7.74 6.81 5.31
C PHE A 12 -6.23 6.59 5.48
N SER A 13 -5.44 7.66 5.53
CA SER A 13 -4.01 7.53 5.73
C SER A 13 -3.69 6.91 7.10
N LYS A 14 -4.51 7.13 8.14
CA LYS A 14 -4.28 6.60 9.51
C LYS A 14 -4.31 5.08 9.53
N VAL A 15 -5.21 4.49 8.74
CA VAL A 15 -5.37 3.04 8.62
C VAL A 15 -4.52 2.43 7.52
N GLY A 16 -4.04 3.23 6.57
CA GLY A 16 -3.33 2.74 5.39
C GLY A 16 -2.06 1.95 5.70
N GLY A 17 -1.32 2.33 6.75
CA GLY A 17 -0.13 1.57 7.19
C GLY A 17 -0.47 0.14 7.62
N PHE A 18 -1.51 -0.02 8.44
CA PHE A 18 -1.95 -1.33 8.94
C PHE A 18 -2.40 -2.23 7.78
N LEU A 19 -3.22 -1.71 6.87
CA LEU A 19 -3.69 -2.46 5.71
C LEU A 19 -2.56 -2.88 4.76
N ILE A 20 -1.48 -2.08 4.65
CA ILE A 20 -0.28 -2.47 3.90
C ILE A 20 0.43 -3.63 4.62
N ALA A 21 0.61 -3.53 5.93
CA ALA A 21 1.28 -4.56 6.73
C ALA A 21 0.52 -5.90 6.65
N ASP A 22 -0.79 -5.89 6.90
CA ASP A 22 -1.65 -7.07 6.84
C ASP A 22 -1.56 -7.75 5.46
N TYR A 23 -1.66 -6.96 4.38
CA TYR A 23 -1.53 -7.51 3.04
C TYR A 23 -0.18 -8.19 2.82
N ILE A 24 0.91 -7.58 3.30
CA ILE A 24 2.25 -8.12 3.12
C ILE A 24 2.40 -9.42 3.90
N GLU A 25 2.01 -9.45 5.17
CA GLU A 25 2.09 -10.64 6.01
C GLU A 25 1.28 -11.81 5.44
N GLU A 26 0.05 -11.54 4.99
CA GLU A 26 -0.79 -12.55 4.35
C GLU A 26 -0.21 -13.01 3.01
N SER A 27 0.44 -12.13 2.25
CA SER A 27 1.03 -12.48 0.95
C SER A 27 2.26 -13.39 1.05
N ILE A 28 2.90 -13.47 2.22
CA ILE A 28 4.02 -14.39 2.49
C ILE A 28 3.48 -15.81 2.67
N ASN A 29 2.37 -15.94 3.39
CA ASN A 29 1.85 -17.23 3.86
C ASN A 29 0.74 -17.80 2.97
N THR A 30 0.11 -16.96 2.13
CA THR A 30 -1.10 -17.33 1.40
C THR A 30 -0.97 -17.08 -0.10
N VAL A 31 -1.42 -18.06 -0.90
CA VAL A 31 -1.57 -17.92 -2.35
C VAL A 31 -2.99 -17.49 -2.68
N LEU A 32 -3.15 -16.23 -3.05
CA LEU A 32 -4.44 -15.68 -3.53
C LEU A 32 -4.69 -16.03 -5.00
N HIS A 33 -5.95 -16.27 -5.35
CA HIS A 33 -6.37 -16.43 -6.74
C HIS A 33 -5.96 -15.19 -7.58
N PRO A 34 -5.37 -15.34 -8.77
CA PRO A 34 -4.67 -14.24 -9.45
C PRO A 34 -5.47 -12.94 -9.69
N PRO A 35 -6.76 -12.99 -10.07
CA PRO A 35 -7.61 -11.80 -10.17
C PRO A 35 -7.77 -11.02 -8.85
N VAL A 36 -7.92 -11.75 -7.73
CA VAL A 36 -8.06 -11.15 -6.40
C VAL A 36 -6.75 -10.52 -5.99
N LYS A 37 -5.64 -11.23 -6.18
CA LYS A 37 -4.29 -10.72 -5.92
C LYS A 37 -4.03 -9.41 -6.66
N LYS A 38 -4.34 -9.35 -7.95
CA LYS A 38 -4.13 -8.14 -8.78
C LYS A 38 -4.94 -6.95 -8.26
N THR A 39 -6.18 -7.19 -7.84
CA THR A 39 -7.06 -6.15 -7.30
C THR A 39 -6.52 -5.59 -5.99
N LEU A 40 -6.10 -6.47 -5.07
CA LEU A 40 -5.52 -6.07 -3.78
C LEU A 40 -4.17 -5.38 -3.95
N GLN A 41 -3.31 -5.85 -4.85
CA GLN A 41 -2.04 -5.18 -5.18
C GLN A 41 -2.27 -3.73 -5.64
N PHE A 42 -3.25 -3.50 -6.51
CA PHE A 42 -3.59 -2.15 -6.94
C PHE A 42 -4.05 -1.26 -5.78
N LEU A 43 -4.85 -1.81 -4.87
CA LEU A 43 -5.30 -1.10 -3.67
C LEU A 43 -4.11 -0.74 -2.77
N VAL A 44 -3.18 -1.67 -2.54
CA VAL A 44 -1.96 -1.44 -1.75
C VAL A 44 -1.09 -0.34 -2.36
N TYR A 45 -0.99 -0.26 -3.69
CA TYR A 45 -0.29 0.84 -4.36
C TYR A 45 -0.92 2.20 -4.06
N LYS A 46 -2.26 2.26 -3.97
CA LYS A 46 -2.96 3.49 -3.55
C LYS A 46 -2.80 3.80 -2.08
N LEU A 47 -2.72 2.79 -1.22
CA LEU A 47 -2.41 3.00 0.19
C LEU A 47 -0.98 3.55 0.37
N PHE A 48 -0.01 3.13 -0.44
CA PHE A 48 1.34 3.71 -0.42
C PHE A 48 1.36 5.19 -0.80
N GLU A 49 0.48 5.64 -1.71
CA GLU A 49 0.30 7.05 -2.05
C GLU A 49 -0.33 7.87 -0.90
N LEU A 50 -1.19 7.23 -0.09
CA LEU A 50 -1.89 7.87 1.03
C LEU A 50 -1.09 7.87 2.33
N ALA A 51 -0.28 6.84 2.57
CA ALA A 51 0.62 6.79 3.72
C ALA A 51 1.70 7.87 3.59
N ASP A 52 1.97 8.59 4.67
CA ASP A 52 3.13 9.49 4.70
C ASP A 52 4.43 8.69 4.88
N GLU A 53 5.57 9.39 4.83
CA GLU A 53 6.88 8.77 4.98
C GLU A 53 7.05 8.09 6.34
N HIS A 54 6.55 8.72 7.40
CA HIS A 54 6.61 8.19 8.75
C HIS A 54 5.88 6.84 8.86
N ARG A 55 4.65 6.75 8.34
CA ARG A 55 3.87 5.50 8.37
C ARG A 55 4.47 4.40 7.52
N ARG A 56 5.02 4.73 6.35
CA ARG A 56 5.75 3.75 5.53
C ARG A 56 6.99 3.22 6.26
N ALA A 57 7.72 4.09 6.95
CA ALA A 57 8.89 3.70 7.73
C ALA A 57 8.49 2.80 8.91
N MET A 58 7.38 3.12 9.60
CA MET A 58 6.84 2.26 10.66
C MET A 58 6.49 0.87 10.13
N VAL A 59 5.74 0.76 9.02
CA VAL A 59 5.40 -0.53 8.41
C VAL A 59 6.66 -1.32 8.06
N HIS A 60 7.62 -0.70 7.39
CA HIS A 60 8.88 -1.37 7.05
C HIS A 60 9.66 -1.85 8.28
N ALA A 61 9.59 -1.14 9.40
CA ALA A 61 10.28 -1.51 10.64
C ALA A 61 9.59 -2.64 11.41
N THR A 62 8.28 -2.83 11.25
CA THR A 62 7.51 -3.86 11.97
C THR A 62 7.41 -5.18 11.23
N LEU A 63 7.71 -5.20 9.93
CA LEU A 63 7.61 -6.41 9.11
C LEU A 63 8.74 -7.42 9.40
N PRO A 64 8.47 -8.73 9.28
CA PRO A 64 9.51 -9.74 9.25
C PRO A 64 10.43 -9.56 8.03
N LYS A 65 11.57 -10.26 8.01
CA LYS A 65 12.58 -10.14 6.96
C LYS A 65 12.01 -10.45 5.57
N GLU A 66 11.18 -11.47 5.47
CA GLU A 66 10.50 -11.89 4.26
C GLU A 66 9.51 -10.82 3.78
N GLY A 67 8.77 -10.22 4.71
CA GLY A 67 7.84 -9.11 4.43
C GLY A 67 8.54 -7.84 4.00
N THR A 68 9.75 -7.61 4.48
CA THR A 68 10.57 -6.45 4.10
C THR A 68 10.88 -6.45 2.60
N GLU A 69 11.20 -7.60 2.01
CA GLU A 69 11.48 -7.68 0.56
C GLU A 69 10.22 -7.53 -0.29
N VAL A 70 9.10 -8.07 0.20
CA VAL A 70 7.78 -7.87 -0.42
C VAL A 70 7.39 -6.39 -0.39
N PHE A 71 7.58 -5.72 0.75
CA PHE A 71 7.35 -4.28 0.90
C PHE A 71 8.14 -3.47 -0.12
N LYS A 72 9.45 -3.71 -0.22
CA LYS A 72 10.34 -2.98 -1.15
C LYS A 72 9.87 -3.12 -2.59
N THR A 73 9.51 -4.34 -2.99
CA THR A 73 9.01 -4.64 -4.33
C THR A 73 7.71 -3.88 -4.61
N LEU A 74 6.71 -4.01 -3.73
CA LEU A 74 5.41 -3.36 -3.90
C LEU A 74 5.53 -1.84 -3.89
N PHE A 75 6.39 -1.29 -3.02
CA PHE A 75 6.61 0.16 -2.96
C PHE A 75 7.28 0.66 -4.23
N ALA A 76 8.32 -0.02 -4.73
CA ALA A 76 8.98 0.33 -5.99
C ALA A 76 8.00 0.30 -7.18
N ASP A 77 7.16 -0.73 -7.26
CA ASP A 77 6.17 -0.87 -8.33
C ASP A 77 5.05 0.18 -8.22
N SER A 78 4.60 0.51 -7.01
CA SER A 78 3.64 1.60 -6.79
C SER A 78 4.15 2.93 -7.36
N ARG A 79 5.46 3.21 -7.22
CA ARG A 79 6.09 4.42 -7.75
C ARG A 79 6.19 4.43 -9.28
N ARG A 80 6.30 3.25 -9.92
CA ARG A 80 6.29 3.10 -11.38
C ARG A 80 4.91 3.30 -11.97
N LEU A 81 3.88 2.80 -11.28
CA LEU A 81 2.47 2.84 -11.71
C LEU A 81 1.76 4.15 -11.34
N ARG A 82 2.43 5.05 -10.61
CA ARG A 82 1.90 6.36 -10.28
C ARG A 82 1.59 7.14 -11.56
N PHE A 83 0.32 7.47 -11.77
CA PHE A 83 -0.12 8.30 -12.90
C PHE A 83 0.60 9.65 -12.85
N ARG A 84 1.46 9.92 -13.85
CA ARG A 84 2.27 11.15 -13.92
C ARG A 84 1.59 12.30 -14.67
N GLY A 85 0.32 12.16 -15.05
CA GLY A 85 -0.46 13.27 -15.61
C GLY A 85 0.02 13.80 -16.96
N LYS A 86 0.63 12.97 -17.82
CA LYS A 86 0.73 13.33 -19.24
C LYS A 86 -0.54 12.87 -19.95
N VAL A 87 -1.49 13.79 -20.09
CA VAL A 87 -2.43 13.84 -21.20
C VAL A 87 -2.03 15.06 -22.02
#